data_AF-A0A852L4V8-F1
#
_entry.id   AF-A0A852L4V8-F1
#
_cell.length_a   1.000
_cell.length_b   1.000
_cell.length_c   1.000
_cell.angle_alpha   90.00
_cell.angle_beta   90.00
_cell.angle_gamma   90.00
#
_symmetry.space_group_name_H-M   'P 1'
#
loop_
_entity.id
_entity.type
_entity.pdbx_description
1 polymer ?
#
loop_
_entity_poly.entity_id
_entity_poly.type
_entity_poly.pdbx_seq_one_letter_code
_entity_poly.pdbx_strand_id
1 'polypeptide(L)'
;MASVPAGPAPPPPPDLHAVPVVALNYGVRRRLGLYLNPRAAAAADWTALAEALGCEYLEIRALEARPDPTAALLDAWQGRCPGGATVGRLLDLLRRLGRDDVLLDLAGSVEEDCKKYLQRKQEQANQPLQVPAVDSSVPRTSELMGITTRDDPYGDGTEMFDAFICYCQKDLHFVQEMIRELEQTEFKLKLCVFDRDVLPGTCVWSISGELIERR
;
A
#
# COMPACT_ATOMS: atom_id res chain seq x y z
N MET A 1 53.87 -12.29 -12.72
CA MET A 1 52.55 -12.08 -13.35
C MET A 1 51.51 -12.11 -12.26
N ALA A 2 50.98 -10.94 -11.87
CA ALA A 2 49.97 -10.87 -10.81
C ALA A 2 48.61 -11.27 -11.39
N SER A 3 48.01 -12.32 -10.83
CA SER A 3 46.65 -12.74 -11.12
C SER A 3 45.68 -11.67 -10.61
N VAL A 4 44.98 -11.02 -11.54
CA VAL A 4 43.89 -10.09 -11.21
C VAL A 4 42.74 -10.92 -10.60
N PRO A 5 42.19 -10.55 -9.44
CA PRO A 5 41.04 -11.25 -8.88
C PRO A 5 39.84 -11.01 -9.80
N ALA A 6 39.22 -12.10 -10.26
CA ALA A 6 37.97 -12.04 -11.00
C ALA A 6 36.93 -11.30 -10.14
N GLY A 7 36.39 -10.19 -10.66
CA GLY A 7 35.33 -9.45 -10.00
C GLY A 7 34.10 -10.35 -9.74
N PRO A 8 33.23 -9.97 -8.79
CA PRO A 8 32.04 -10.73 -8.48
C PRO A 8 31.22 -10.95 -9.76
N ALA A 9 30.88 -12.21 -10.04
CA ALA A 9 30.07 -12.57 -11.19
C ALA A 9 28.77 -11.73 -11.17
N PRO A 10 28.32 -11.22 -12.33
CA PRO A 10 27.07 -10.48 -12.39
C PRO A 10 25.95 -11.33 -11.78
N PRO A 11 25.02 -10.72 -11.03
CA PRO A 11 23.92 -11.45 -10.43
C PRO A 11 23.16 -12.21 -11.54
N PRO A 12 22.72 -13.44 -11.28
CA PRO A 12 21.99 -14.22 -12.26
C PRO A 12 20.77 -13.42 -12.75
N PRO A 13 20.41 -13.53 -14.04
CA PRO A 13 19.25 -12.83 -14.57
C PRO A 13 18.01 -13.20 -13.74
N PRO A 14 17.15 -12.21 -13.45
CA PRO A 14 15.98 -12.44 -12.61
C PRO A 14 15.07 -13.49 -13.27
N ASP A 15 14.61 -14.45 -12.47
CA ASP A 15 13.64 -15.45 -12.95
C ASP A 15 12.28 -14.79 -13.18
N LEU A 16 12.01 -14.44 -14.44
CA LEU A 16 10.77 -13.81 -14.88
C LEU A 16 9.54 -14.70 -14.61
N HIS A 17 9.70 -16.02 -14.47
CA HIS A 17 8.60 -16.92 -14.14
C HIS A 17 8.18 -16.83 -12.67
N ALA A 18 9.02 -16.29 -11.80
CA ALA A 18 8.68 -16.04 -10.40
C ALA A 18 8.04 -14.66 -10.18
N VAL A 19 8.08 -13.77 -11.18
CA VAL A 19 7.57 -12.40 -11.07
C VAL A 19 6.10 -12.34 -11.51
N PRO A 20 5.17 -11.90 -10.64
CA PRO A 20 3.76 -11.78 -11.00
C PRO A 20 3.51 -10.63 -11.99
N VAL A 21 2.45 -10.73 -12.80
CA VAL A 21 2.09 -9.71 -13.82
C VAL A 21 1.79 -8.34 -13.20
N VAL A 22 1.44 -8.27 -11.91
CA VAL A 22 1.30 -7.02 -11.14
C VAL A 22 2.60 -6.19 -11.09
N ALA A 23 3.76 -6.81 -11.32
CA ALA A 23 5.03 -6.11 -11.41
C ALA A 23 5.08 -5.13 -12.60
N LEU A 24 4.33 -5.40 -13.68
CA LEU A 24 4.26 -4.52 -14.85
C LEU A 24 3.48 -3.26 -14.52
N ASN A 25 4.13 -2.12 -14.71
CA ASN A 25 3.56 -0.81 -14.40
C ASN A 25 2.48 -0.41 -15.42
N TYR A 26 1.80 0.72 -15.13
CA TYR A 26 0.76 1.25 -16.01
C TYR A 26 1.26 1.60 -17.42
N GLY A 27 2.50 2.08 -17.55
CA GLY A 27 3.11 2.41 -18.83
C GLY A 27 3.30 1.18 -19.74
N VAL A 28 3.83 0.09 -19.21
CA VAL A 28 3.98 -1.18 -19.95
C VAL A 28 2.62 -1.76 -20.31
N ARG A 29 1.66 -1.78 -19.36
CA ARG A 29 0.30 -2.27 -19.60
C ARG A 29 -0.42 -1.47 -20.69
N ARG A 30 -0.30 -0.15 -20.67
CA ARG A 30 -0.86 0.72 -21.70
C ARG A 30 -0.23 0.44 -23.07
N ARG A 31 1.10 0.27 -23.14
CA ARG A 31 1.77 -0.07 -24.41
C ARG A 31 1.33 -1.43 -24.91
N LEU A 32 1.23 -2.46 -24.06
CA LEU A 32 0.67 -3.76 -24.43
C LEU A 32 -0.73 -3.62 -25.06
N GLY A 33 -1.60 -2.80 -24.47
CA GLY A 33 -2.90 -2.48 -25.04
C GLY A 33 -2.81 -1.85 -26.44
N LEU A 34 -1.87 -0.94 -26.69
CA LEU A 34 -1.68 -0.33 -28.01
C LEU A 34 -1.30 -1.35 -29.09
N TYR A 35 -0.54 -2.39 -28.75
CA TYR A 35 -0.17 -3.44 -29.72
C TYR A 35 -1.25 -4.51 -29.87
N LEU A 36 -1.97 -4.86 -28.80
CA LEU A 36 -2.83 -6.05 -28.78
C LEU A 36 -4.32 -5.74 -28.94
N ASN A 37 -4.79 -4.53 -28.57
CA ASN A 37 -6.20 -4.14 -28.71
C ASN A 37 -6.65 -3.99 -30.18
N PRO A 38 -5.82 -3.49 -31.13
CA PRO A 38 -6.23 -3.41 -32.53
C PRO A 38 -6.54 -4.78 -33.11
N ARG A 39 -7.74 -4.93 -33.70
CA ARG A 39 -8.12 -6.16 -34.41
C ARG A 39 -7.29 -6.26 -35.69
N ALA A 40 -6.47 -7.29 -35.79
CA ALA A 40 -5.67 -7.59 -36.97
C ALA A 40 -6.12 -8.93 -37.57
N ALA A 41 -6.30 -8.99 -38.90
CA ALA A 41 -6.71 -10.23 -39.57
C ALA A 41 -5.58 -11.26 -39.66
N ALA A 42 -4.32 -10.82 -39.60
CA ALA A 42 -3.13 -11.66 -39.81
C ALA A 42 -2.23 -11.77 -38.57
N ALA A 43 -2.44 -10.94 -37.55
CA ALA A 43 -1.65 -10.94 -36.33
C ALA A 43 -2.53 -11.29 -35.14
N ALA A 44 -1.97 -12.05 -34.19
CA ALA A 44 -2.65 -12.38 -32.95
C ALA A 44 -2.95 -11.12 -32.14
N ASP A 45 -4.22 -10.88 -31.86
CA ASP A 45 -4.70 -9.79 -31.02
C ASP A 45 -4.87 -10.25 -29.56
N TRP A 46 -5.41 -9.38 -28.72
CA TRP A 46 -5.71 -9.69 -27.32
C TRP A 46 -6.67 -10.88 -27.15
N THR A 47 -7.50 -11.22 -28.14
CA THR A 47 -8.41 -12.37 -28.04
C THR A 47 -7.69 -13.68 -28.20
N ALA A 48 -6.71 -13.76 -29.11
CA ALA A 48 -5.83 -14.92 -29.21
C ALA A 48 -5.00 -15.13 -27.92
N LEU A 49 -4.59 -14.03 -27.28
CA LEU A 49 -3.95 -14.09 -25.96
C LEU A 49 -4.93 -14.58 -24.88
N ALA A 50 -6.17 -14.10 -24.87
CA ALA A 50 -7.20 -14.54 -23.92
C ALA A 50 -7.51 -16.04 -24.07
N GLU A 51 -7.64 -16.54 -25.30
CA GLU A 51 -7.82 -17.98 -25.56
C GLU A 51 -6.64 -18.80 -25.07
N ALA A 52 -5.40 -18.35 -25.33
CA ALA A 52 -4.20 -19.04 -24.86
C ALA A 52 -4.07 -19.03 -23.31
N LEU A 53 -4.72 -18.08 -22.64
CA LEU A 53 -4.86 -18.03 -21.18
C LEU A 53 -6.01 -18.92 -20.65
N GLY A 54 -6.80 -19.52 -21.55
CA GLY A 54 -7.93 -20.37 -21.20
C GLY A 54 -9.20 -19.60 -20.85
N CYS A 55 -9.38 -18.40 -21.42
CA CYS A 55 -10.65 -17.69 -21.33
C CYS A 55 -11.70 -18.33 -22.23
N GLU A 56 -12.92 -18.48 -21.71
CA GLU A 56 -14.07 -18.92 -22.49
C GLU A 56 -14.57 -17.80 -23.40
N TYR A 57 -15.28 -18.18 -24.47
CA TYR A 57 -15.81 -17.22 -25.44
C TYR A 57 -16.67 -16.12 -24.79
N LEU A 58 -17.52 -16.45 -23.81
CA LEU A 58 -18.36 -15.46 -23.12
C LEU A 58 -17.54 -14.47 -22.29
N GLU A 59 -16.43 -14.91 -21.69
CA GLU A 59 -15.51 -14.03 -20.96
C GLU A 59 -14.82 -13.07 -21.93
N ILE A 60 -14.36 -13.58 -23.08
CA ILE A 60 -13.78 -12.76 -24.14
C ILE A 60 -14.79 -11.72 -24.64
N ARG A 61 -16.04 -12.12 -24.87
CA ARG A 61 -17.12 -11.19 -25.27
C ARG A 61 -17.40 -10.12 -24.21
N ALA A 62 -17.36 -10.48 -22.93
CA ALA A 62 -17.54 -9.50 -21.86
C ALA A 62 -16.38 -8.49 -21.78
N LEU A 63 -15.15 -8.94 -22.04
CA LEU A 63 -13.96 -8.09 -22.09
C LEU A 63 -13.97 -7.15 -23.30
N GLU A 64 -14.54 -7.57 -24.43
CA GLU A 64 -14.64 -6.75 -25.66
C GLU A 64 -15.43 -5.46 -25.46
N ALA A 65 -16.35 -5.42 -24.51
CA ALA A 65 -17.09 -4.21 -24.15
C ALA A 65 -16.26 -3.19 -23.34
N ARG A 66 -15.06 -3.56 -22.87
CA ARG A 66 -14.18 -2.68 -22.09
C ARG A 66 -13.37 -1.75 -23.02
N PRO A 67 -13.03 -0.54 -22.57
CA PRO A 67 -12.24 0.40 -23.37
C PRO A 67 -10.79 -0.08 -23.62
N ASP A 68 -10.23 -0.83 -22.67
CA ASP A 68 -8.92 -1.48 -22.79
C ASP A 68 -9.06 -2.97 -22.42
N PRO A 69 -9.39 -3.83 -23.40
CA PRO A 69 -9.61 -5.25 -23.13
C PRO A 69 -8.32 -5.97 -22.72
N THR A 70 -7.16 -5.57 -23.23
CA THR A 70 -5.86 -6.15 -22.81
C THR A 70 -5.58 -5.87 -21.33
N ALA A 71 -5.75 -4.63 -20.87
CA ALA A 71 -5.54 -4.32 -19.45
C ALA A 71 -6.51 -5.10 -18.55
N ALA A 72 -7.79 -5.12 -18.92
CA ALA A 72 -8.82 -5.87 -18.18
C ALA A 72 -8.54 -7.39 -18.16
N LEU A 73 -8.03 -7.94 -19.25
CA LEU A 73 -7.60 -9.35 -19.34
C LEU A 73 -6.47 -9.66 -18.37
N LEU A 74 -5.44 -8.81 -18.29
CA LEU A 74 -4.30 -9.00 -17.38
C LEU A 74 -4.74 -8.95 -15.91
N ASP A 75 -5.67 -8.07 -15.57
CA ASP A 75 -6.21 -7.95 -14.21
C ASP A 75 -7.09 -9.17 -13.85
N ALA A 76 -7.95 -9.61 -14.77
CA ALA A 76 -8.77 -10.81 -14.60
C ALA A 76 -7.91 -12.08 -14.48
N TRP A 77 -6.83 -12.16 -15.25
CA TRP A 77 -5.89 -13.29 -15.20
C TRP A 77 -5.21 -13.40 -13.85
N GLN A 78 -4.81 -12.28 -13.24
CA GLN A 78 -4.24 -12.24 -11.90
C GLN A 78 -5.22 -12.75 -10.83
N GLY A 79 -6.51 -12.42 -10.95
CA GLY A 79 -7.55 -12.91 -10.04
C GLY A 79 -7.86 -14.40 -10.19
N ARG A 80 -7.86 -14.93 -11.42
CA ARG A 80 -8.15 -16.35 -11.71
C ARG A 80 -7.04 -17.30 -11.28
N CYS A 81 -5.79 -16.91 -11.46
CA CYS A 81 -4.62 -17.78 -11.28
C CYS A 81 -3.60 -17.13 -10.33
N PRO A 82 -3.88 -17.05 -9.01
CA PRO A 82 -2.93 -16.52 -8.05
C PRO A 82 -1.64 -17.36 -8.07
N GLY A 83 -0.50 -16.71 -8.35
CA GLY A 83 0.81 -17.37 -8.50
C GLY A 83 1.09 -17.97 -9.88
N GLY A 84 0.06 -18.18 -10.72
CA GLY A 84 0.22 -18.67 -12.10
C GLY A 84 0.19 -17.57 -13.18
N ALA A 85 -0.14 -16.33 -12.79
CA ALA A 85 -0.10 -15.15 -13.64
C ALA A 85 1.26 -14.43 -13.52
N THR A 86 2.24 -14.90 -14.30
CA THR A 86 3.64 -14.47 -14.21
C THR A 86 4.09 -13.76 -15.50
N VAL A 87 5.05 -12.85 -15.37
CA VAL A 87 5.60 -12.09 -16.50
C VAL A 87 6.24 -13.02 -17.51
N GLY A 88 7.02 -14.01 -17.06
CA GLY A 88 7.62 -15.02 -17.93
C GLY A 88 6.58 -15.78 -18.76
N ARG A 89 5.46 -16.18 -18.15
CA ARG A 89 4.37 -16.86 -18.86
C ARG A 89 3.71 -15.95 -19.90
N LEU A 90 3.53 -14.66 -19.60
CA LEU A 90 3.01 -13.69 -20.56
C LEU A 90 3.94 -13.57 -21.78
N LEU A 91 5.25 -13.43 -21.55
CA LEU A 91 6.23 -13.31 -22.63
C LEU A 91 6.30 -14.57 -23.50
N ASP A 92 6.20 -15.76 -22.88
CA ASP A 92 6.16 -17.02 -23.62
C ASP A 92 4.90 -17.14 -24.48
N LEU A 93 3.74 -16.71 -23.98
CA LEU A 93 2.51 -16.69 -24.76
C LEU A 93 2.61 -15.72 -25.93
N LEU A 94 3.13 -14.51 -25.71
CA LEU A 94 3.36 -13.54 -26.79
C LEU A 94 4.33 -14.08 -27.86
N ARG A 95 5.38 -14.80 -27.45
CA ARG A 95 6.30 -15.47 -28.38
C ARG A 95 5.61 -16.57 -29.18
N ARG A 96 4.79 -17.40 -28.54
CA ARG A 96 4.00 -18.45 -29.22
C ARG A 96 2.99 -17.89 -30.21
N LEU A 97 2.45 -16.70 -29.92
CA LEU A 97 1.54 -15.96 -30.79
C LEU A 97 2.27 -15.18 -31.91
N GLY A 98 3.61 -15.23 -31.97
CA GLY A 98 4.39 -14.55 -32.99
C GLY A 98 4.41 -13.03 -32.87
N ARG A 99 4.17 -12.48 -31.66
CA ARG A 99 4.18 -11.03 -31.40
C ARG A 99 5.58 -10.56 -30.99
N ASP A 100 6.56 -10.82 -31.85
CA ASP A 100 7.96 -10.46 -31.62
C ASP A 100 8.19 -8.94 -31.58
N ASP A 101 7.35 -8.16 -32.27
CA ASP A 101 7.33 -6.69 -32.21
C ASP A 101 7.10 -6.19 -30.77
N VAL A 102 6.14 -6.78 -30.06
CA VAL A 102 5.84 -6.44 -28.67
C VAL A 102 7.02 -6.80 -27.76
N LEU A 103 7.61 -7.97 -27.98
CA LEU A 103 8.74 -8.46 -27.18
C LEU A 103 9.96 -7.54 -27.34
N LEU A 104 10.28 -7.14 -28.58
CA LEU A 104 11.41 -6.26 -28.88
C LEU A 104 11.21 -4.86 -28.31
N ASP A 105 10.04 -4.27 -28.52
CA ASP A 105 9.78 -2.87 -28.17
C ASP A 105 9.55 -2.65 -26.66
N LEU A 106 9.16 -3.70 -25.93
CA LEU A 106 8.88 -3.64 -24.49
C LEU A 106 9.94 -4.31 -23.61
N ALA A 107 10.91 -5.03 -24.16
CA ALA A 107 11.91 -5.79 -23.40
C ALA A 107 12.55 -4.96 -22.27
N GLY A 108 13.12 -3.79 -22.61
CA GLY A 108 13.81 -2.93 -21.64
C GLY A 108 12.89 -2.42 -20.53
N SER A 109 11.65 -2.03 -20.86
CA SER A 109 10.69 -1.54 -19.86
C SER A 109 10.18 -2.66 -18.95
N VAL A 110 9.96 -3.86 -19.50
CA VAL A 110 9.53 -5.04 -18.72
C VAL A 110 10.63 -5.47 -17.75
N GLU A 111 11.88 -5.52 -18.21
CA GLU A 111 13.02 -5.85 -17.35
C GLU A 111 13.22 -4.84 -16.22
N GLU A 112 13.08 -3.55 -16.51
CA GLU A 112 13.18 -2.48 -15.52
C GLU A 112 12.08 -2.60 -14.45
N ASP A 113 10.84 -2.85 -14.86
CA ASP A 113 9.72 -3.06 -13.95
C ASP A 113 9.91 -4.30 -13.06
N CYS A 114 10.38 -5.41 -13.63
CA CYS A 114 10.69 -6.62 -12.87
C CYS A 114 11.80 -6.38 -11.84
N LYS A 115 12.87 -5.66 -12.22
CA LYS A 115 13.94 -5.28 -11.28
C LYS A 115 13.42 -4.41 -10.14
N LYS A 116 12.63 -3.37 -10.45
CA LYS A 116 12.03 -2.49 -9.44
C LYS A 116 11.12 -3.26 -8.49
N TYR A 117 10.32 -4.20 -9.01
CA TYR A 117 9.45 -5.03 -8.19
C TYR A 117 10.26 -5.92 -7.22
N LEU A 118 11.30 -6.59 -7.71
CA LEU A 118 12.15 -7.45 -6.89
C LEU A 118 12.93 -6.65 -5.82
N GLN A 119 13.43 -5.46 -6.18
CA GLN A 119 14.09 -4.56 -5.23
C GLN A 119 13.13 -4.17 -4.09
N ARG A 120 11.91 -3.70 -4.42
CA ARG A 120 10.90 -3.37 -3.42
C ARG A 120 10.54 -4.56 -2.53
N LYS A 121 10.42 -5.75 -3.12
CA LYS A 121 10.16 -6.99 -2.37
C LYS A 121 11.29 -7.31 -1.38
N GLN A 122 12.54 -7.11 -1.80
CA GLN A 122 13.70 -7.30 -0.94
C GLN A 122 13.77 -6.24 0.18
N GLU A 123 13.50 -4.98 -0.14
CA GLU A 123 13.43 -3.89 0.83
C GLU A 123 12.33 -4.14 1.87
N GLN A 124 11.15 -4.58 1.45
CA GLN A 124 10.06 -4.97 2.36
C GLN A 124 10.43 -6.17 3.23
N ALA A 125 11.15 -7.16 2.69
CA ALA A 125 11.63 -8.29 3.48
C ALA A 125 12.70 -7.88 4.52
N ASN A 126 13.47 -6.83 4.21
CA ASN A 126 14.47 -6.26 5.11
C ASN A 126 13.90 -5.21 6.08
N GLN A 127 12.68 -4.73 5.84
CA GLN A 127 11.98 -3.83 6.75
C GLN A 127 11.60 -4.62 8.01
N PRO A 128 11.82 -4.09 9.23
CA PRO A 128 11.40 -4.78 10.43
C PRO A 128 9.89 -5.06 10.33
N LEU A 129 9.52 -6.35 10.35
CA LEU A 129 8.14 -6.80 10.29
C LEU A 129 7.37 -6.09 11.41
N GLN A 130 6.49 -5.17 11.03
CA GLN A 130 5.59 -4.54 12.00
C GLN A 130 4.71 -5.65 12.55
N VAL A 131 4.81 -5.91 13.86
CA VAL A 131 4.05 -6.97 14.51
C VAL A 131 2.55 -6.73 14.27
N PRO A 132 1.74 -7.75 13.91
CA PRO A 132 0.32 -7.60 13.57
C PRO A 132 -0.59 -7.05 14.68
N ALA A 133 -0.05 -6.72 15.85
CA ALA A 133 -0.76 -6.11 16.95
C ALA A 133 -0.35 -4.64 17.10
N VAL A 134 -0.78 -3.81 16.16
CA VAL A 134 -1.18 -2.44 16.54
C VAL A 134 -2.67 -2.56 16.83
N ASP A 135 -2.99 -3.14 17.98
CA ASP A 135 -4.30 -2.91 18.57
C ASP A 135 -4.31 -1.43 18.97
N SER A 136 -4.98 -0.60 18.19
CA SER A 136 -5.22 0.81 18.48
C SER A 136 -6.12 1.02 19.70
N SER A 137 -6.47 -0.03 20.43
CA SER A 137 -7.30 0.01 21.62
C SER A 137 -6.66 -0.78 22.76
N VAL A 138 -5.69 -0.13 23.41
CA VAL A 138 -5.52 0.00 24.88
C VAL A 138 -4.02 0.16 25.12
N PRO A 139 -3.51 1.39 25.29
CA PRO A 139 -2.15 1.61 25.75
C PRO A 139 -2.02 1.01 27.15
N ARG A 140 -1.23 -0.06 27.28
CA ARG A 140 -0.81 -0.61 28.58
C ARG A 140 0.49 0.04 29.08
N THR A 141 0.89 1.16 28.48
CA THR A 141 2.10 1.92 28.81
C THR A 141 1.75 3.10 29.73
N SER A 142 2.69 3.47 30.59
CA SER A 142 2.63 4.62 31.51
C SER A 142 2.50 6.00 30.80
N GLU A 143 2.25 6.01 29.49
CA GLU A 143 2.19 7.20 28.63
C GLU A 143 0.88 7.99 28.76
N LEU A 144 -0.14 7.43 29.43
CA LEU A 144 -1.35 8.17 29.82
C LEU A 144 -1.16 9.10 31.02
N MET A 145 0.03 9.12 31.63
CA MET A 145 0.28 9.92 32.83
C MET A 145 0.46 11.39 32.47
N GLY A 146 -0.44 12.26 32.95
CA GLY A 146 -0.30 13.72 32.82
C GLY A 146 -0.75 14.28 31.47
N ILE A 147 -1.69 13.63 30.79
CA ILE A 147 -2.30 14.15 29.56
C ILE A 147 -3.33 15.24 29.89
N THR A 148 -3.93 15.18 31.09
CA THR A 148 -4.89 16.18 31.54
C THR A 148 -4.42 16.94 32.76
N THR A 149 -5.04 18.10 33.02
CA THR A 149 -4.66 18.99 34.13
C THR A 149 -4.92 18.40 35.52
N ARG A 150 -5.73 17.34 35.64
CA ARG A 150 -6.15 16.75 36.92
C ARG A 150 -5.84 15.25 37.06
N ASP A 151 -5.02 14.69 36.17
CA ASP A 151 -4.48 13.33 36.37
C ASP A 151 -3.73 13.23 37.71
N ASP A 152 -3.78 12.05 38.36
CA ASP A 152 -3.04 11.79 39.60
C ASP A 152 -1.51 11.86 39.31
N PRO A 153 -0.74 12.68 40.04
CA PRO A 153 0.72 12.77 39.87
C PRO A 153 1.47 11.43 40.10
N TYR A 154 0.86 10.47 40.78
CA TYR A 154 1.40 9.12 40.97
C TYR A 154 0.90 8.09 39.94
N GLY A 155 -0.03 8.48 39.05
CA GLY A 155 -0.51 7.66 37.93
C GLY A 155 -1.52 6.56 38.28
N ASP A 156 -2.06 6.54 39.50
CA ASP A 156 -2.99 5.50 39.96
C ASP A 156 -4.42 5.69 39.43
N GLY A 157 -4.75 6.89 38.93
CA GLY A 157 -6.04 7.20 38.32
C GLY A 157 -5.91 8.08 37.09
N THR A 158 -6.33 7.55 35.93
CA THR A 158 -6.51 8.34 34.70
C THR A 158 -7.79 9.16 34.78
N GLU A 159 -7.73 10.41 34.37
CA GLU A 159 -8.92 11.24 34.27
C GLU A 159 -9.85 10.77 33.13
N MET A 160 -11.05 10.32 33.50
CA MET A 160 -12.08 9.90 32.54
C MET A 160 -13.05 11.05 32.22
N PHE A 161 -13.53 11.11 30.98
CA PHE A 161 -14.50 12.09 30.49
C PHE A 161 -15.63 11.39 29.72
N ASP A 162 -16.83 11.95 29.74
CA ASP A 162 -18.01 11.41 29.07
C ASP A 162 -18.11 11.88 27.60
N ALA A 163 -17.58 13.07 27.29
CA ALA A 163 -17.55 13.60 25.94
C ALA A 163 -16.39 14.60 25.73
N PHE A 164 -15.90 14.71 24.50
CA PHE A 164 -14.92 15.72 24.08
C PHE A 164 -15.58 16.81 23.24
N ILE A 165 -15.24 18.08 23.52
CA ILE A 165 -15.80 19.24 22.83
C ILE A 165 -14.74 19.90 21.96
N CYS A 166 -14.99 19.91 20.65
CA CYS A 166 -14.20 20.65 19.67
C CYS A 166 -15.01 21.85 19.17
N TYR A 167 -14.43 23.04 19.20
CA TYR A 167 -15.13 24.29 18.86
C TYR A 167 -14.18 25.33 18.26
N CYS A 168 -14.72 26.29 17.51
CA CYS A 168 -13.95 27.44 17.03
C CYS A 168 -14.06 28.62 18.01
N GLN A 169 -13.14 29.59 17.95
CA GLN A 169 -13.16 30.77 18.84
C GLN A 169 -14.50 31.54 18.84
N LYS A 170 -15.24 31.52 17.72
CA LYS A 170 -16.56 32.16 17.60
C LYS A 170 -17.63 31.50 18.46
N ASP A 171 -17.45 30.22 18.79
CA ASP A 171 -18.43 29.39 19.50
C ASP A 171 -18.15 29.29 21.00
N LEU A 172 -17.10 29.98 21.50
CA LEU A 172 -16.66 29.90 22.89
C LEU A 172 -17.77 30.24 23.88
N HIS A 173 -18.59 31.25 23.60
CA HIS A 173 -19.70 31.65 24.47
C HIS A 173 -20.73 30.52 24.62
N PHE A 174 -21.06 29.86 23.50
CA PHE A 174 -21.98 28.74 23.49
C PHE A 174 -21.42 27.53 24.25
N VAL A 175 -20.13 27.23 24.06
CA VAL A 175 -19.46 26.14 24.79
C VAL A 175 -19.45 26.40 26.30
N GLN A 176 -19.27 27.65 26.74
CA GLN A 176 -19.35 28.00 28.16
C GLN A 176 -20.75 27.79 28.76
N GLU A 177 -21.81 28.12 28.02
CA GLU A 177 -23.18 27.82 28.44
C GLU A 177 -23.43 26.31 28.51
N MET A 178 -22.97 25.56 27.51
CA MET A 178 -23.08 24.11 27.47
C MET A 178 -22.33 23.43 28.63
N ILE A 179 -21.14 23.90 28.98
CA ILE A 179 -20.39 23.40 30.15
C ILE A 179 -21.18 23.63 31.44
N ARG A 180 -21.78 24.82 31.62
CA ARG A 180 -22.61 25.09 32.80
C ARG A 180 -23.82 24.16 32.85
N GLU A 181 -24.55 24.05 31.75
CA GLU A 181 -25.77 23.24 31.69
C GLU A 181 -25.51 21.74 31.77
N LEU A 182 -24.39 21.22 31.27
CA LEU A 182 -24.13 19.78 31.25
C LEU A 182 -23.28 19.29 32.44
N GLU A 183 -22.35 20.10 32.97
CA GLU A 183 -21.53 19.73 34.12
C GLU A 183 -22.17 20.10 35.47
N GLN A 184 -22.90 21.22 35.56
CA GLN A 184 -23.36 21.78 36.85
C GLN A 184 -24.83 21.49 37.18
N THR A 185 -25.58 20.86 36.27
CA THR A 185 -26.97 20.46 36.49
C THR A 185 -27.08 18.96 36.83
N GLU A 186 -28.30 18.42 36.81
CA GLU A 186 -28.57 17.02 37.15
C GLU A 186 -27.88 15.99 36.23
N PHE A 187 -27.40 16.40 35.05
CA PHE A 187 -26.77 15.50 34.07
C PHE A 187 -25.37 15.01 34.50
N LYS A 188 -24.64 15.79 35.31
CA LYS A 188 -23.29 15.46 35.85
C LYS A 188 -22.31 14.87 34.82
N LEU A 189 -22.41 15.31 33.57
CA LEU A 189 -21.52 14.85 32.51
C LEU A 189 -20.18 15.55 32.68
N LYS A 190 -19.09 14.81 32.60
CA LYS A 190 -17.74 15.35 32.66
C LYS A 190 -17.23 15.58 31.24
N LEU A 191 -17.11 16.85 30.85
CA LEU A 191 -16.72 17.24 29.50
C LEU A 191 -15.21 17.49 29.43
N CYS A 192 -14.57 17.04 28.36
CA CYS A 192 -13.18 17.36 28.04
C CYS A 192 -13.15 18.53 27.05
N VAL A 193 -12.62 19.66 27.50
CA VAL A 193 -12.48 20.89 26.71
C VAL A 193 -11.01 21.10 26.40
N PHE A 194 -10.66 21.17 25.12
CA PHE A 194 -9.28 21.25 24.66
C PHE A 194 -8.43 22.28 25.42
N ASP A 195 -8.88 23.54 25.54
CA ASP A 195 -8.10 24.60 26.19
C ASP A 195 -8.07 24.53 27.73
N ARG A 196 -8.91 23.69 28.36
CA ARG A 196 -9.05 23.59 29.83
C ARG A 196 -8.41 22.32 30.38
N ASP A 197 -8.72 21.20 29.74
CA ASP A 197 -8.50 19.87 30.29
C ASP A 197 -7.33 19.16 29.63
N VAL A 198 -6.92 19.58 28.43
CA VAL A 198 -5.78 19.00 27.73
C VAL A 198 -4.53 19.78 28.08
N LEU A 199 -3.53 19.11 28.66
CA LEU A 199 -2.20 19.67 28.77
C LEU A 199 -1.53 19.58 27.40
N PRO A 200 -0.84 20.64 26.92
CA PRO A 200 0.01 20.53 25.76
C PRO A 200 1.18 19.58 26.07
N GLY A 201 0.97 18.29 25.80
CA GLY A 201 1.98 17.25 25.83
C GLY A 201 2.93 17.39 24.65
N THR A 202 4.22 17.23 24.93
CA THR A 202 5.37 17.44 24.05
C THR A 202 5.16 16.90 22.63
N CYS A 203 5.43 17.76 21.65
CA CYS A 203 5.32 17.44 20.23
C CYS A 203 6.26 16.29 19.83
N VAL A 204 5.69 15.08 19.69
CA VAL A 204 5.80 14.07 18.60
C VAL A 204 7.20 13.53 18.20
N TRP A 205 8.33 14.11 18.61
CA TRP A 205 9.68 13.70 18.14
C TRP A 205 10.81 13.76 19.20
N SER A 206 10.55 14.11 20.47
CA SER A 206 11.64 14.44 21.42
C SER A 206 12.28 13.28 22.22
N ILE A 207 11.66 12.08 22.37
CA ILE A 207 12.20 10.99 23.22
C ILE A 207 13.00 9.93 22.44
N SER A 208 13.23 10.19 21.16
CA SER A 208 14.37 9.68 20.38
C SER A 208 15.76 10.15 20.90
N GLY A 209 15.92 10.62 22.15
CA GLY A 209 17.20 11.10 22.70
C GLY A 209 17.63 10.41 24.01
N GLU A 210 16.76 10.33 25.01
CA GLU A 210 17.18 9.98 26.38
C GLU A 210 17.60 8.49 26.55
N LEU A 211 17.07 7.58 25.72
CA LEU A 211 17.46 6.17 25.72
C LEU A 211 18.77 5.88 24.94
N ILE A 212 19.29 6.86 24.20
CA ILE A 212 20.60 6.78 23.55
C ILE A 212 21.69 7.39 24.46
N GLU A 213 21.33 8.32 25.35
CA GLU A 213 22.28 8.98 26.26
C GLU A 213 22.60 8.18 27.55
N ARG A 214 21.85 7.12 27.87
CA ARG A 214 22.10 6.28 29.06
C ARG A 214 22.70 4.90 28.78
N ARG A 215 23.49 4.77 27.71
CA ARG A 215 24.54 3.74 27.62
C ARG A 215 25.89 4.32 27.99
#